data_AF-A0A6V7UED6-F1
#
_entry.id   AF-A0A6V7UED6-F1
#
_cell.length_a   1.000
_cell.length_b   1.000
_cell.length_c   1.000
_cell.angle_alpha   90.00
_cell.angle_beta   90.00
_cell.angle_gamma   90.00
#
_symmetry.space_group_name_H-M   'P 1'
#
loop_
_entity.id
_entity.type
_entity.pdbx_description
1 polymer ?
#
loop_
_entity_poly.entity_id
_entity_poly.type
_entity_poly.pdbx_seq_one_letter_code
_entity_poly.pdbx_strand_id
1 'polypeptide(L)'
;MNAGIPIYSKDTSTHLLGLNNKQVAGHKVVRHWRKKQRYLAEFEQVEGIRLEMSKVELNPGLRMIAKILANSLWGKLAQTCWWDRNSICTLDFAHVSEEMDRCVVRKKAEFGTAPVTNCLPVATFVTSYARLHLYWYMQQVNNIGGQLLYCDTDSIIYVARQGGERVGEGEALGQMKRDSNTANSGVCCGGGPQELRLSSRGCSNRR
;
A
#
# COMPACT_ATOMS: atom_id res chain seq x y z
N MET A 1 15.10 -17.76 -19.95
CA MET A 1 15.89 -17.88 -18.72
C MET A 1 16.19 -16.48 -18.19
N ASN A 2 15.29 -15.86 -17.44
CA ASN A 2 15.59 -14.62 -16.72
C ASN A 2 15.97 -14.98 -15.30
N ALA A 3 17.27 -15.19 -15.07
CA ALA A 3 17.81 -15.25 -13.72
C ALA A 3 17.75 -13.82 -13.18
N GLY A 4 16.69 -13.49 -12.44
CA GLY A 4 16.58 -12.23 -11.73
C GLY A 4 17.82 -12.05 -10.84
N ILE A 5 18.53 -10.93 -11.01
CA ILE A 5 19.75 -10.65 -10.28
C ILE A 5 19.40 -10.59 -8.79
N PRO A 6 20.03 -11.39 -7.93
CA PRO A 6 19.77 -11.34 -6.50
C PRO A 6 20.26 -9.99 -5.95
N ILE A 7 19.34 -9.22 -5.37
CA ILE A 7 19.63 -7.90 -4.78
C ILE A 7 20.06 -8.06 -3.33
N TYR A 8 19.60 -9.14 -2.67
CA TYR A 8 19.99 -9.48 -1.30
C TYR A 8 19.94 -10.99 -1.06
N SER A 9 20.96 -11.52 -0.38
CA SER A 9 21.01 -12.87 0.19
C SER A 9 21.30 -12.75 1.69
N LYS A 10 20.56 -13.49 2.53
CA LYS A 10 20.77 -13.48 3.99
C LYS A 10 22.20 -13.92 4.35
N ASP A 11 23.00 -12.97 4.84
CA ASP A 11 24.18 -13.24 5.68
C ASP A 11 23.76 -13.36 7.15
N THR A 12 24.54 -14.09 7.96
CA THR A 12 24.23 -14.33 9.38
C THR A 12 24.19 -13.06 10.24
N SER A 13 24.65 -11.92 9.73
CA SER A 13 24.74 -10.64 10.44
C SER A 13 23.66 -9.60 10.08
N THR A 14 22.76 -9.88 9.13
CA THR A 14 21.74 -8.90 8.67
C THR A 14 20.34 -9.50 8.53
N HIS A 15 19.30 -8.66 8.64
CA HIS A 15 17.89 -9.02 8.46
C HIS A 15 17.21 -8.13 7.43
N LEU A 16 16.32 -8.74 6.65
CA LEU A 16 15.43 -8.05 5.73
C LEU A 16 14.16 -7.59 6.47
N LEU A 17 13.79 -6.32 6.31
CA LEU A 17 12.62 -5.73 6.95
C LEU A 17 11.75 -5.02 5.91
N GLY A 18 10.50 -5.45 5.80
CA GLY A 18 9.46 -4.74 5.06
C GLY A 18 8.52 -4.01 5.99
N LEU A 19 8.35 -2.73 5.72
CA LEU A 19 7.42 -1.85 6.41
C LEU A 19 6.36 -1.33 5.44
N ASN A 20 5.12 -1.24 5.90
CA ASN A 20 4.03 -0.60 5.18
C ASN A 20 3.32 0.44 6.05
N ASN A 21 2.96 1.57 5.45
CA ASN A 21 2.25 2.63 6.13
C ASN A 21 0.79 2.23 6.33
N LYS A 22 0.28 2.44 7.53
CA LYS A 22 -1.08 2.10 7.88
C LYS A 22 -2.05 3.18 7.39
N GLN A 23 -2.65 2.94 6.22
CA GLN A 23 -3.67 3.83 5.62
C GLN A 23 -5.00 3.87 6.41
N VAL A 24 -5.33 2.82 7.16
CA VAL A 24 -6.54 2.71 7.99
C VAL A 24 -6.18 2.00 9.29
N ALA A 25 -6.69 2.51 10.42
CA ALA A 25 -6.53 1.92 11.75
C ALA A 25 -7.12 0.49 11.82
N GLY A 26 -6.38 -0.50 11.31
CA GLY A 26 -6.71 -1.91 11.42
C GLY A 26 -6.23 -2.49 12.75
N HIS A 27 -7.15 -2.92 13.60
CA HIS A 27 -6.82 -3.55 14.88
C HIS A 27 -6.33 -4.99 14.67
N LYS A 28 -5.20 -5.37 15.29
CA LYS A 28 -4.91 -6.79 15.52
C LYS A 28 -5.90 -7.28 16.58
N VAL A 29 -6.43 -8.50 16.42
CA VAL A 29 -7.34 -9.08 17.42
C VAL A 29 -6.62 -9.18 18.74
N VAL A 30 -7.00 -8.34 19.69
CA VAL A 30 -6.53 -8.43 21.06
C VAL A 30 -7.56 -9.22 21.85
N ARG A 31 -7.39 -10.55 21.90
CA ARG A 31 -8.34 -11.47 22.56
C ARG A 31 -8.44 -11.26 24.08
N HIS A 32 -7.44 -10.63 24.69
CA HIS A 32 -7.35 -10.46 26.14
C HIS A 32 -7.66 -9.02 26.56
N TRP A 33 -8.59 -8.86 27.50
CA TRP A 33 -9.12 -7.56 27.94
C TRP A 33 -8.03 -6.56 28.38
N ARG A 34 -6.97 -6.99 29.08
CA ARG A 34 -5.86 -6.08 29.49
C ARG A 34 -5.13 -5.48 28.31
N LYS A 35 -4.87 -6.29 27.28
CA LYS A 35 -4.19 -5.81 26.08
C LYS A 35 -5.14 -4.88 25.29
N LYS A 36 -6.46 -5.10 25.34
CA LYS A 36 -7.46 -4.25 24.70
C LYS A 36 -7.53 -2.89 25.39
N GLN A 37 -7.52 -2.86 26.73
CA GLN A 37 -7.45 -1.62 27.51
C GLN A 37 -6.17 -0.84 27.24
N ARG A 38 -5.01 -1.51 27.24
CA ARG A 38 -3.74 -0.86 26.91
C ARG A 38 -3.78 -0.24 25.51
N TYR A 39 -4.32 -0.98 24.54
CA TYR A 39 -4.51 -0.46 23.18
C TYR A 39 -5.41 0.78 23.14
N LEU A 40 -6.53 0.79 23.89
CA LEU A 40 -7.42 1.94 23.96
C LEU A 40 -6.72 3.17 24.56
N ALA A 41 -5.94 2.97 25.62
CA ALA A 41 -5.19 4.05 26.27
C ALA A 41 -4.08 4.61 25.37
N GLU A 42 -3.30 3.73 24.71
CA GLU A 42 -2.29 4.13 23.72
C GLU A 42 -2.93 4.89 22.55
N PHE A 43 -4.08 4.42 22.05
CA PHE A 43 -4.78 5.06 20.95
C PHE A 43 -5.32 6.45 21.33
N GLU A 44 -5.90 6.59 22.53
CA GLU A 44 -6.36 7.89 23.04
C GLU A 44 -5.19 8.87 23.26
N GLN A 45 -4.03 8.39 23.72
CA GLN A 45 -2.84 9.24 23.88
C GLN A 45 -2.25 9.70 22.54
N VAL A 46 -2.21 8.82 21.53
CA VAL A 46 -1.58 9.12 20.24
C VAL A 46 -2.51 9.89 19.30
N GLU A 47 -3.77 9.48 19.21
CA GLU A 47 -4.74 10.03 18.24
C GLU A 47 -5.69 11.05 18.88
N GLY A 48 -5.74 11.16 20.21
CA GLY A 48 -6.69 12.02 20.92
C GLY A 48 -8.14 11.55 20.85
N ILE A 49 -8.38 10.32 20.37
CA ILE A 49 -9.72 9.78 20.14
C ILE A 49 -10.04 8.69 21.17
N ARG A 50 -11.11 8.90 21.93
CA ARG A 50 -11.60 7.92 22.90
C ARG A 50 -12.48 6.88 22.21
N LEU A 51 -12.00 5.64 22.18
CA LEU A 51 -12.72 4.50 21.59
C LEU A 51 -13.58 3.77 22.64
N GLU A 52 -14.77 3.35 22.25
CA GLU A 52 -15.61 2.49 23.09
C GLU A 52 -15.15 1.03 23.01
N MET A 53 -14.86 0.43 24.17
CA MET A 53 -14.36 -0.94 24.25
C MET A 53 -15.32 -1.97 23.65
N SER A 54 -16.63 -1.74 23.68
CA SER A 54 -17.66 -2.61 23.09
C SER A 54 -17.66 -2.60 21.57
N LYS A 55 -17.34 -1.46 20.94
CA LYS A 55 -17.38 -1.27 19.48
C LYS A 55 -16.08 -1.67 18.77
N VAL A 56 -15.00 -1.89 19.52
CA VAL A 56 -13.73 -2.37 18.96
C VAL A 56 -13.81 -3.88 18.71
N GLU A 57 -14.37 -4.23 17.56
CA GLU A 57 -14.50 -5.61 17.07
C GLU A 57 -13.90 -5.78 15.68
N LEU A 58 -13.51 -7.02 15.34
CA LEU A 58 -12.96 -7.32 14.02
C LEU A 58 -14.09 -7.49 13.00
N ASN A 59 -14.28 -6.47 12.16
CA ASN A 59 -15.15 -6.58 10.98
C ASN A 59 -14.34 -6.40 9.68
N PRO A 60 -13.95 -7.50 9.00
CA PRO A 60 -13.15 -7.40 7.79
C PRO A 60 -13.90 -6.72 6.63
N GLY A 61 -15.22 -6.92 6.54
CA GLY A 61 -16.05 -6.34 5.49
C GLY A 61 -16.18 -4.83 5.63
N LEU A 62 -16.58 -4.33 6.81
CA LEU A 62 -16.65 -2.89 7.07
C LEU A 62 -15.28 -2.22 6.93
N ARG A 63 -14.21 -2.90 7.36
CA ARG A 63 -12.85 -2.40 7.18
C ARG A 63 -12.49 -2.27 5.69
N MET A 64 -12.85 -3.26 4.87
CA MET A 64 -12.63 -3.21 3.43
C MET A 64 -13.41 -2.05 2.82
N ILE A 65 -14.69 -1.88 3.16
CA ILE A 65 -15.53 -0.79 2.67
C ILE A 65 -14.95 0.57 3.08
N ALA A 66 -14.62 0.76 4.35
CA ALA A 66 -14.01 1.99 4.85
C ALA A 66 -12.70 2.31 4.12
N LYS A 67 -11.87 1.29 3.86
CA LYS A 67 -10.63 1.45 3.08
C LYS A 67 -10.92 1.86 1.63
N ILE A 68 -11.89 1.23 0.97
CA ILE A 68 -12.29 1.58 -0.40
C ILE A 68 -12.80 3.02 -0.46
N LEU A 69 -13.65 3.43 0.49
CA LEU A 69 -14.20 4.78 0.54
C LEU A 69 -13.09 5.83 0.74
N ALA A 70 -12.20 5.61 1.70
CA ALA A 70 -11.07 6.52 1.96
C ALA A 70 -10.14 6.63 0.75
N ASN A 71 -9.80 5.50 0.11
CA ASN A 71 -8.92 5.50 -1.07
C ASN A 71 -9.60 6.11 -2.30
N SER A 72 -10.91 5.91 -2.45
CA SER A 72 -11.69 6.47 -3.57
C SER A 72 -11.93 7.97 -3.43
N LEU A 73 -12.00 8.48 -2.19
CA LEU A 73 -12.19 9.90 -1.92
C LEU A 73 -11.09 10.75 -2.56
N TRP A 74 -9.82 10.45 -2.28
CA TRP A 74 -8.71 11.21 -2.84
C TRP A 74 -8.59 11.04 -4.36
N GLY A 75 -8.92 9.85 -4.89
CA GLY A 75 -8.99 9.60 -6.33
C GLY A 75 -10.09 10.43 -7.01
N LYS A 76 -11.22 10.66 -6.33
CA LYS A 76 -12.32 11.49 -6.83
C LYS A 76 -11.93 12.98 -6.89
N LEU A 77 -11.13 13.46 -5.93
CA LEU A 77 -10.60 14.82 -5.91
C LEU A 77 -9.55 15.10 -6.99
N ALA A 78 -8.96 14.06 -7.56
CA ALA A 78 -8.02 14.13 -8.68
C ALA A 78 -8.67 13.75 -10.02
N GLN A 79 -10.00 13.61 -10.06
CA GLN A 79 -10.67 13.08 -11.25
C GLN A 79 -10.46 14.03 -12.42
N THR A 80 -9.84 13.50 -13.48
CA THR A 80 -9.72 14.25 -14.73
C THR A 80 -10.99 14.12 -15.55
N CYS A 81 -11.34 15.17 -16.27
CA CYS A 81 -12.57 15.27 -17.05
C CYS A 81 -12.42 14.83 -18.51
N TRP A 82 -11.25 14.32 -18.90
CA TRP A 82 -10.98 13.78 -20.23
C TRP A 82 -11.85 12.56 -20.59
N TRP A 83 -12.52 11.98 -19.58
CA TRP A 83 -13.32 10.77 -19.68
C TRP A 83 -14.72 11.00 -19.10
N ASP A 84 -15.46 11.94 -19.66
CA ASP A 84 -16.92 11.84 -19.53
C ASP A 84 -17.33 10.52 -20.20
N ARG A 85 -17.68 9.51 -19.40
CA ARG A 85 -18.21 8.23 -19.90
C ARG A 85 -19.57 8.39 -20.60
N ASN A 86 -20.12 9.60 -20.54
CA ASN A 86 -21.29 10.01 -21.31
C ASN A 86 -20.94 10.57 -22.70
N SER A 87 -19.66 10.55 -23.12
CA SER A 87 -19.37 10.58 -24.55
C SER A 87 -19.97 9.31 -25.12
N ILE A 88 -21.19 9.39 -25.65
CA ILE A 88 -21.90 8.27 -26.26
C ILE A 88 -20.93 7.61 -27.23
N CYS A 89 -20.47 6.41 -26.85
CA CYS A 89 -19.71 5.58 -27.74
C CYS A 89 -20.73 5.00 -28.72
N THR A 90 -20.73 5.50 -29.96
CA THR A 90 -21.58 4.90 -30.98
C THR A 90 -21.00 3.53 -31.31
N LEU A 91 -21.81 2.49 -31.11
CA LEU A 91 -21.50 1.13 -31.52
C LEU A 91 -21.93 1.00 -32.98
N ASP A 92 -20.96 1.01 -33.89
CA ASP A 92 -21.20 0.73 -35.29
C ASP A 92 -20.95 -0.75 -35.55
N PHE A 93 -21.97 -1.48 -35.99
CA PHE A 93 -21.84 -2.84 -36.46
C PHE A 93 -21.72 -2.82 -37.99
N ALA A 94 -20.61 -3.34 -38.50
CA ALA A 94 -20.42 -3.58 -39.93
C ALA A 94 -20.36 -5.09 -40.15
N HIS A 95 -21.34 -5.63 -40.89
CA HIS A 95 -21.34 -7.02 -41.29
C HIS A 95 -20.19 -7.27 -42.28
N VAL A 96 -19.27 -8.17 -41.94
CA VAL A 96 -18.09 -8.47 -42.78
C VAL A 96 -18.28 -9.78 -43.54
N SER A 97 -18.89 -10.79 -42.91
CA SER A 97 -19.29 -12.05 -43.51
C SER A 97 -20.41 -12.72 -42.70
N GLU A 98 -21.03 -13.78 -43.24
CA GLU A 98 -22.13 -14.53 -42.61
C GLU A 98 -21.86 -14.98 -41.16
N GLU A 99 -20.60 -15.16 -40.78
CA GLU A 99 -20.18 -15.62 -39.45
C GLU A 99 -19.44 -14.53 -38.64
N MET A 100 -19.26 -13.33 -39.19
CA MET A 100 -18.42 -12.29 -38.57
C MET A 100 -19.02 -10.89 -38.72
N ASP A 101 -19.37 -10.32 -37.56
CA ASP A 101 -19.66 -8.90 -37.42
C ASP A 101 -18.47 -8.16 -36.82
N ARG A 102 -18.12 -7.02 -37.41
CA ARG A 102 -17.16 -6.09 -36.85
C ARG A 102 -17.89 -5.04 -36.03
N CYS A 103 -17.62 -5.01 -34.74
CA CYS A 103 -18.07 -3.93 -33.85
C CYS A 103 -16.98 -2.85 -33.75
N VAL A 104 -17.30 -1.61 -34.12
CA VAL A 104 -16.41 -0.45 -33.99
C VAL A 104 -17.00 0.51 -32.96
N VAL A 105 -16.24 0.76 -31.90
CA VAL A 105 -16.58 1.75 -30.88
C VAL A 105 -16.00 3.10 -31.30
N ARG A 106 -16.85 4.04 -31.74
CA ARG A 106 -16.40 5.40 -32.06
C ARG A 106 -16.58 6.32 -30.85
N LYS A 107 -15.52 7.02 -30.46
CA LYS A 107 -15.57 8.04 -29.40
C LYS A 107 -16.00 9.38 -30.00
N LYS A 108 -17.10 9.96 -29.52
CA LYS A 108 -17.46 11.34 -29.84
C LYS A 108 -16.54 12.29 -29.07
N ALA A 109 -15.98 13.30 -29.73
CA ALA A 109 -14.96 14.20 -29.20
C ALA A 109 -15.52 15.30 -28.26
N GLU A 110 -16.46 14.95 -27.40
CA GLU A 110 -16.97 15.89 -26.41
C GLU A 110 -16.03 15.88 -25.20
N PHE A 111 -15.31 16.99 -25.00
CA PHE A 111 -14.48 17.19 -23.83
C PHE A 111 -15.39 17.45 -22.64
N GLY A 112 -15.44 16.48 -21.71
CA GLY A 112 -16.20 16.61 -20.48
C GLY A 112 -15.70 17.79 -19.65
N THR A 113 -16.63 18.53 -19.05
CA THR A 113 -16.28 19.57 -18.06
C THR A 113 -15.94 18.88 -16.75
N ALA A 114 -14.95 19.39 -16.00
CA ALA A 114 -14.63 18.80 -14.71
C ALA A 114 -15.81 18.89 -13.73
N PRO A 115 -16.08 17.83 -12.95
CA PRO A 115 -17.14 17.88 -11.96
C PRO A 115 -16.84 18.97 -10.93
N VAL A 116 -17.88 19.69 -10.49
CA VAL A 116 -17.77 20.81 -9.54
C VAL A 116 -17.14 20.38 -8.20
N THR A 117 -17.22 19.08 -7.87
CA THR A 117 -16.63 18.49 -6.67
C THR A 117 -15.13 18.23 -6.76
N ASN A 118 -14.50 18.51 -7.90
CA ASN A 118 -13.08 18.24 -8.11
C ASN A 118 -12.22 19.27 -7.37
N CYS A 119 -11.19 18.81 -6.65
CA CYS A 119 -10.26 19.69 -5.96
C CYS A 119 -8.82 19.21 -6.18
N LEU A 120 -8.32 19.47 -7.38
CA LEU A 120 -6.99 19.05 -7.79
C LEU A 120 -5.87 19.52 -6.84
N PRO A 121 -5.86 20.77 -6.32
CA PRO A 121 -4.83 21.20 -5.39
C PRO A 121 -4.74 20.33 -4.15
N VAL A 122 -5.88 19.97 -3.54
CA VAL A 122 -5.92 19.10 -2.35
C VAL A 122 -5.35 17.72 -2.68
N ALA A 123 -5.71 17.14 -3.82
CA ALA A 123 -5.15 15.85 -4.23
C ALA A 123 -3.63 15.91 -4.47
N THR A 124 -3.13 17.00 -5.05
CA THR A 124 -1.69 17.24 -5.22
C THR A 124 -0.98 17.35 -3.88
N PHE A 125 -1.55 18.07 -2.91
CA PHE A 125 -0.98 18.17 -1.56
C PHE A 125 -0.94 16.82 -0.84
N VAL A 126 -2.02 16.05 -0.90
CA VAL A 126 -2.11 14.72 -0.26
C VAL A 126 -1.06 13.77 -0.82
N THR A 127 -0.91 13.71 -2.14
CA THR A 127 0.10 12.85 -2.79
C THR A 127 1.52 13.33 -2.52
N SER A 128 1.75 14.64 -2.47
CA SER A 128 3.07 15.22 -2.16
C SER A 128 3.46 14.94 -0.71
N TYR A 129 2.53 15.13 0.22
CA TYR A 129 2.74 14.84 1.64
C TYR A 129 3.02 13.34 1.88
N ALA A 130 2.27 12.45 1.22
CA ALA A 130 2.52 11.01 1.32
C ALA A 130 3.94 10.64 0.85
N ARG A 131 4.43 11.24 -0.24
CA ARG A 131 5.81 11.02 -0.73
C ARG A 131 6.86 11.58 0.22
N LEU A 132 6.66 12.78 0.75
CA LEU A 132 7.57 13.38 1.73
C LEU A 132 7.63 12.55 3.01
N HIS A 133 6.49 12.04 3.48
CA HIS A 133 6.42 11.17 4.65
C HIS A 133 7.18 9.86 4.43
N LEU A 134 7.07 9.27 3.23
CA LEU A 134 7.84 8.09 2.87
C LEU A 134 9.34 8.37 2.78
N TYR A 135 9.71 9.51 2.20
CA TYR A 135 11.10 9.97 2.12
C TYR A 135 11.72 10.16 3.50
N TRP A 136 10.96 10.72 4.45
CA TRP A 136 11.39 10.84 5.84
C TRP A 136 11.75 9.47 6.45
N TYR A 137 10.94 8.43 6.20
CA TYR A 137 11.27 7.07 6.64
C TYR A 137 12.50 6.47 5.95
N MET A 138 12.71 6.75 4.66
CA MET A 138 13.95 6.33 3.97
C MET A 138 15.18 6.98 4.59
N GLN A 139 15.09 8.26 4.96
CA GLN A 139 16.16 8.97 5.62
C GLN A 139 16.46 8.34 6.99
N GLN A 140 15.44 7.91 7.74
CA GLN A 140 15.64 7.15 8.97
C GLN A 140 16.37 5.84 8.73
N VAL A 141 16.03 5.09 7.68
CA VAL A 141 16.77 3.88 7.28
C VAL A 141 18.24 4.20 7.02
N ASN A 142 18.53 5.29 6.32
CA ASN A 142 19.90 5.71 6.04
C ASN A 142 20.66 6.11 7.32
N ASN A 143 20.00 6.80 8.25
CA ASN A 143 20.60 7.24 9.52
C ASN A 143 20.98 6.07 10.42
N ILE A 144 20.20 4.99 10.44
CA ILE A 144 20.55 3.76 11.18
C ILE A 144 21.59 2.89 10.46
N GLY A 145 22.14 3.35 9.33
CA GLY A 145 23.07 2.59 8.49
C GLY A 145 22.43 1.39 7.79
N GLY A 146 21.12 1.42 7.59
CA GLY A 146 20.39 0.40 6.83
C GLY A 146 20.47 0.63 5.33
N GLN A 147 20.41 -0.47 4.56
CA GLN A 147 20.41 -0.40 3.09
C GLN A 147 18.98 -0.51 2.57
N LEU A 148 18.47 0.54 1.91
CA LEU A 148 17.16 0.52 1.25
C LEU A 148 17.22 -0.34 -0.02
N LEU A 149 16.26 -1.26 -0.19
CA LEU A 149 16.19 -2.18 -1.33
C LEU A 149 15.01 -1.88 -2.26
N TYR A 150 13.87 -1.50 -1.70
CA TYR A 150 12.66 -1.27 -2.47
C TYR A 150 11.79 -0.22 -1.80
N CYS A 151 11.06 0.52 -2.63
CA CYS A 151 10.07 1.50 -2.23
C CYS A 151 8.88 1.44 -3.19
N ASP A 152 7.67 1.47 -2.63
CA ASP A 152 6.43 1.67 -3.36
C ASP A 152 5.68 2.91 -2.85
N THR A 153 4.38 3.00 -3.08
CA THR A 153 3.49 4.10 -2.69
C THR A 153 3.49 4.36 -1.19
N ASP A 154 3.51 3.31 -0.38
CA ASP A 154 3.39 3.39 1.07
C ASP A 154 4.23 2.34 1.80
N SER A 155 5.12 1.65 1.10
CA SER A 155 5.95 0.59 1.69
C SER A 155 7.42 0.77 1.35
N ILE A 156 8.27 0.35 2.29
CA ILE A 156 9.73 0.32 2.13
C ILE A 156 10.25 -1.04 2.55
N ILE A 157 11.28 -1.53 1.85
CA ILE A 157 12.00 -2.74 2.22
C ILE A 157 13.46 -2.39 2.33
N TYR A 158 14.07 -2.73 3.47
CA TYR A 158 15.46 -2.41 3.77
C TYR A 158 16.15 -3.55 4.52
N VAL A 159 17.48 -3.52 4.50
CA VAL A 159 18.36 -4.41 5.26
C VAL A 159 18.89 -3.66 6.47
N ALA A 160 18.82 -4.30 7.64
CA ALA A 160 19.41 -3.78 8.87
C ALA A 160 20.28 -4.84 9.56
N ARG A 161 21.26 -4.40 10.35
CA ARG A 161 22.10 -5.30 11.17
C ARG A 161 21.27 -6.01 12.24
N GLN A 162 21.58 -7.29 12.52
CA GLN A 162 20.90 -7.98 13.61
C GLN A 162 21.19 -7.30 14.96
N GLY A 163 20.14 -7.02 15.74
CA GLY A 163 20.27 -6.34 17.04
C GLY A 163 20.55 -4.84 16.99
N GLY A 164 20.70 -4.23 15.80
CA GLY A 164 20.87 -2.78 15.64
C GLY A 164 19.57 -2.00 15.81
N GLU A 165 19.69 -0.67 15.84
CA GLU A 165 18.55 0.24 15.81
C GLU A 165 17.68 0.01 14.56
N ARG A 166 16.39 0.28 14.72
CA ARG A 166 15.38 0.06 13.67
C ARG A 166 14.52 1.29 13.52
N VAL A 167 13.96 1.45 12.33
CA VAL A 167 12.94 2.47 12.07
C VAL A 167 11.76 2.24 13.02
N GLY A 168 11.22 3.34 13.56
CA GLY A 168 10.07 3.30 14.47
C GLY A 168 8.86 2.62 13.84
N GLU A 169 8.39 1.55 14.48
CA GLU A 169 7.19 0.80 14.09
C GLU A 169 6.02 1.13 15.02
N GLY A 170 4.80 1.09 14.50
CA GLY A 170 3.62 1.32 15.33
C GLY A 170 2.30 0.87 14.71
N GLU A 171 1.22 1.00 15.48
CA GLU A 171 -0.12 0.57 15.09
C GLU A 171 -1.12 1.74 14.94
N ALA A 172 -0.67 2.99 15.12
CA ALA A 172 -1.47 4.19 14.91
C ALA A 172 -1.58 4.56 13.41
N LEU A 173 -2.42 5.53 13.08
CA LEU A 173 -2.59 6.01 11.70
C LEU A 173 -1.29 6.67 11.21
N GLY A 174 -0.89 6.42 9.97
CA GLY A 174 0.30 7.03 9.38
C GLY A 174 1.64 6.43 9.86
N GLN A 175 1.62 5.53 10.84
CA GLN A 175 2.81 4.81 11.31
C GLN A 175 3.13 3.61 10.41
N MET A 176 4.42 3.26 10.36
CA MET A 176 4.91 2.08 9.66
C MET A 176 4.67 0.80 10.47
N LYS A 177 4.10 -0.19 9.82
CA LYS A 177 3.86 -1.51 10.38
C LYS A 177 4.72 -2.55 9.69
N ARG A 178 5.18 -3.54 10.46
CA ARG A 178 5.92 -4.67 9.91
C ARG A 178 5.02 -5.60 9.10
N ASP A 179 5.45 -5.90 7.87
CA ASP A 179 4.88 -6.95 7.06
C ASP A 179 5.41 -8.32 7.50
N SER A 180 4.50 -9.23 7.84
CA SER A 180 4.83 -10.60 8.26
C SER A 180 5.56 -11.41 7.19
N ASN A 181 5.39 -11.06 5.91
CA ASN A 181 5.97 -11.83 4.81
C ASN A 181 7.48 -11.63 4.66
N THR A 182 8.03 -10.49 5.08
CA THR A 182 9.46 -10.16 4.91
C THR A 182 10.37 -10.77 5.97
N ALA A 183 9.86 -11.06 7.16
CA ALA A 183 10.67 -11.60 8.27
C ALA A 183 11.30 -12.97 7.94
N ASN A 184 10.60 -13.80 7.16
CA ASN A 184 11.04 -15.15 6.81
C ASN A 184 11.75 -15.25 5.46
N SER A 185 11.86 -14.15 4.71
CA SER A 185 12.50 -14.17 3.39
C SER A 185 14.03 -14.26 3.52
N GLY A 186 14.66 -15.13 2.73
CA GLY A 186 16.10 -15.34 2.71
C GLY A 186 16.80 -14.77 1.48
N VAL A 187 16.05 -14.53 0.40
CA VAL A 187 16.55 -13.96 -0.85
C VAL A 187 15.51 -13.00 -1.42
N CYS A 188 15.97 -11.88 -1.96
CA CYS A 188 15.16 -10.89 -2.67
C CYS A 188 15.73 -10.65 -4.07
N CYS A 189 14.87 -10.77 -5.10
CA CYS A 189 15.20 -10.49 -6.49
C CYS A 189 14.25 -9.42 -7.03
N GLY A 190 14.77 -8.41 -7.73
CA GLY A 190 13.96 -7.42 -8.44
C GLY A 190 13.96 -7.69 -9.94
N GLY A 191 12.79 -7.62 -10.57
CA GLY A 191 12.61 -7.71 -12.02
C GLY A 191 12.43 -6.34 -12.70
N GLY A 192 12.03 -5.31 -11.95
CA GLY A 192 11.74 -3.96 -12.43
C GLY A 192 10.88 -3.17 -11.44
N PRO A 193 10.39 -1.97 -11.81
CA PRO A 193 9.42 -1.22 -11.00
C PRO A 193 8.20 -2.10 -10.73
N GLN A 194 7.76 -2.19 -9.47
CA GLN A 194 6.64 -3.03 -8.99
C GLN A 194 6.85 -4.55 -9.06
N GLU A 195 8.02 -5.04 -9.48
CA GLU A 195 8.30 -6.48 -9.53
C GLU A 195 9.39 -6.86 -8.52
N LEU A 196 8.96 -7.26 -7.33
CA LEU A 196 9.83 -7.77 -6.27
C LEU A 196 9.41 -9.20 -5.90
N ARG A 197 10.35 -10.14 -5.98
CA ARG A 197 10.14 -11.53 -5.57
C ARG A 197 10.90 -11.80 -4.27
N LEU A 198 10.13 -12.11 -3.23
CA LEU A 198 10.64 -12.59 -1.94
C LEU A 198 10.64 -14.11 -1.93
N SER A 199 11.80 -14.73 -1.73
CA SER A 199 11.90 -16.17 -1.53
C SER A 199 12.19 -16.46 -0.06
N SER A 200 11.28 -17.19 0.59
CA SER A 200 11.55 -17.82 1.89
C SER A 200 12.40 -19.07 1.69
N ARG A 201 13.56 -19.15 2.34
CA ARG A 201 14.23 -20.46 2.46
C ARG A 201 13.39 -21.28 3.43
N GLY A 202 12.66 -22.26 2.90
CA GLY A 202 12.09 -23.31 3.75
C GLY A 202 13.24 -24.01 4.46
N CYS A 203 13.15 -24.14 5.79
CA CYS A 203 14.00 -25.06 6.54
C CYS A 203 13.68 -26.49 6.06
N SER A 204 14.31 -26.94 4.96
CA SER A 204 14.44 -28.36 4.69
C SER A 204 15.48 -28.88 5.67
N ASN A 205 15.01 -29.43 6.80
CA ASN A 205 15.81 -30.36 7.59
C ASN A 205 16.27 -31.49 6.64
N ARG A 206 17.51 -31.40 6.16
CA ARG A 206 18.21 -32.61 5.72
C ARG A 206 18.61 -33.33 7.00
N ARG A 207 17.85 -34.38 7.30
CA ARG A 207 18.33 -35.50 8.11
C ARG A 207 19.46 -36.20 7.37
#